data_AF-A0A0E2H268-F1
#
_entry.id   AF-A0A0E2H268-F1
#
_cell.length_a   1.000
_cell.length_b   1.000
_cell.length_c   1.000
_cell.angle_alpha   90.00
_cell.angle_beta   90.00
_cell.angle_gamma   90.00
#
_symmetry.space_group_name_H-M   'P 1'
#
loop_
_entity.id
_entity.type
_entity.pdbx_description
1 polymer ?
#
loop_
_entity_poly.entity_id
_entity_poly.type
_entity_poly.pdbx_seq_one_letter_code
_entity_poly.pdbx_strand_id
1 'polypeptide(L)'
;MKDTKNNIRSFRYSDRVAQILESMEGDSLNAKFENLVIFCHDRLPEVQKKYDMYKSMADRQWNEFMELSDLRDGIKRDLRNVENKLCSLDELLEYTENRCKAVMEHKEEL
;
A
#
# COMPACT_ATOMS: atom_id res chain seq x y z
N MET A 1 -12.43 37.01 56.72
CA MET A 1 -12.72 35.82 55.89
C MET A 1 -11.43 35.03 55.82
N LYS A 2 -11.42 33.78 56.28
CA LYS A 2 -10.21 32.94 56.28
C LYS A 2 -9.92 32.57 54.82
N ASP A 3 -8.79 33.03 54.30
CA ASP A 3 -8.28 32.58 53.01
C ASP A 3 -8.16 31.05 53.04
N THR A 4 -8.98 30.37 52.24
CA THR A 4 -8.82 28.95 51.97
C THR A 4 -7.55 28.80 51.16
N LYS A 5 -6.39 28.83 51.83
CA LYS A 5 -5.09 28.52 51.25
C LYS A 5 -5.14 27.07 50.79
N ASN A 6 -5.56 26.85 49.55
CA ASN A 6 -5.32 25.61 48.85
C ASN A 6 -3.80 25.46 48.77
N ASN A 7 -3.24 24.60 49.63
CA ASN A 7 -1.85 24.19 49.60
C ASN A 7 -1.61 23.35 48.34
N ILE A 8 -1.65 23.98 47.16
CA ILE A 8 -1.18 23.37 45.93
C ILE A 8 0.33 23.28 46.09
N ARG A 9 0.85 22.08 46.38
CA ARG A 9 2.29 21.83 46.40
C ARG A 9 2.82 22.17 45.01
N SER A 10 3.79 23.07 44.94
CA SER A 10 4.49 23.37 43.69
C SER A 10 5.12 22.09 43.15
N PHE A 11 4.69 21.64 41.98
CA PHE A 11 5.31 20.53 41.27
C PHE A 11 6.46 21.07 40.42
N ARG A 12 7.67 20.53 40.60
CA ARG A 12 8.82 20.86 39.73
C ARG A 12 8.91 19.82 38.62
N TYR A 13 9.15 20.30 37.41
CA TYR A 13 9.30 19.46 36.22
C TYR A 13 10.45 19.99 35.36
N SER A 14 10.95 19.14 34.48
CA SER A 14 12.03 19.51 33.57
C SER A 14 11.52 20.39 32.44
N ASP A 15 12.42 21.15 31.81
CA ASP A 15 12.09 22.00 30.66
C ASP A 15 11.44 21.20 29.51
N ARG A 16 11.82 19.92 29.35
CA ARG A 16 11.19 19.02 28.38
C ARG A 16 9.72 18.75 28.69
N VAL A 17 9.38 18.54 29.97
CA VAL A 17 7.99 18.35 30.39
C VAL A 17 7.20 19.65 30.23
N ALA A 18 7.84 20.81 30.45
CA ALA A 18 7.24 22.11 30.20
C ALA A 18 6.80 22.24 28.73
N GLN A 19 7.70 21.93 27.79
CA GLN A 19 7.41 21.96 26.35
C GLN A 19 6.27 21.02 25.95
N ILE A 20 6.25 19.80 26.50
CA ILE A 20 5.17 18.84 26.23
C ILE A 20 3.83 19.40 26.74
N LEU A 21 3.78 19.89 27.97
CA LEU A 21 2.56 20.47 28.54
C LEU A 21 2.12 21.71 27.78
N GLU A 22 3.04 22.58 27.36
CA GLU A 22 2.72 23.76 26.57
C GLU A 22 2.01 23.41 25.25
N SER A 23 2.37 22.29 24.62
CA SER A 23 1.74 21.80 23.39
C SER A 23 0.35 21.20 23.58
N MET A 24 -0.05 20.91 24.82
CA MET A 24 -1.39 20.39 25.12
C MET A 24 -2.41 21.53 25.20
N GLU A 25 -3.63 21.24 24.77
CA GLU A 25 -4.76 22.17 24.88
C GLU A 25 -5.15 22.41 26.34
N GLY A 26 -5.53 23.65 26.68
CA GLY A 26 -6.03 24.03 28.00
C GLY A 26 -5.50 25.37 28.49
N ASP A 27 -6.32 26.09 29.26
CA ASP A 27 -6.02 27.46 29.72
C ASP A 27 -5.11 27.51 30.95
N SER A 28 -4.97 26.40 31.67
CA SER A 28 -4.14 26.30 32.88
C SER A 28 -3.20 25.10 32.81
N LEU A 29 -2.08 25.16 33.55
CA LEU A 29 -1.14 24.05 33.67
C LEU A 29 -1.82 22.75 34.11
N ASN A 30 -2.78 22.85 35.03
CA ASN A 30 -3.52 21.69 35.52
C ASN A 30 -4.42 21.08 34.43
N ALA A 31 -5.13 21.91 33.67
CA ALA A 31 -5.94 21.45 32.55
C ALA A 31 -5.07 20.79 31.45
N LYS A 32 -3.91 21.39 31.14
CA LYS A 32 -2.94 20.82 30.18
C LYS A 32 -2.41 19.46 30.65
N PHE A 33 -2.13 19.32 31.94
CA PHE A 33 -1.69 18.06 32.54
C PHE A 33 -2.79 16.99 32.53
N GLU A 34 -4.02 17.34 32.91
CA GLU A 34 -5.16 16.43 32.85
C GLU A 34 -5.40 15.94 31.42
N ASN A 35 -5.38 16.85 30.45
CA ASN A 35 -5.52 16.50 29.03
C ASN A 35 -4.38 15.60 28.53
N LEU A 36 -3.15 15.77 29.02
CA LEU A 36 -2.04 14.87 28.71
C LEU A 36 -2.30 13.46 29.24
N VAL A 37 -2.74 13.35 30.50
CA VAL A 37 -3.03 12.05 31.12
C VAL A 37 -4.16 11.34 30.38
N ILE A 38 -5.26 12.05 30.08
CA ILE A 38 -6.40 11.51 29.32
C ILE A 38 -5.96 11.08 27.91
N PHE A 39 -5.16 11.90 27.23
CA PHE A 39 -4.64 11.56 25.91
C PHE A 39 -3.79 10.28 25.95
N CYS A 40 -2.85 10.18 26.89
CA CYS A 40 -1.96 9.03 27.01
C CYS A 40 -2.70 7.75 27.39
N HIS A 41 -3.70 7.82 28.27
CA HIS A 41 -4.42 6.65 28.74
C HIS A 41 -5.50 6.19 27.75
N ASP A 42 -6.29 7.12 27.19
CA ASP A 42 -7.47 6.76 26.41
C ASP A 42 -7.21 6.85 24.90
N ARG A 43 -6.74 8.01 24.44
CA ARG A 43 -6.64 8.28 22.99
C ARG A 43 -5.46 7.60 22.33
N LEU A 44 -4.30 7.56 22.98
CA LEU A 44 -3.09 7.00 22.39
C LEU A 44 -3.25 5.50 22.04
N PRO A 45 -3.78 4.64 22.93
CA PRO A 45 -4.04 3.24 22.57
C PRO A 45 -5.08 3.10 21.45
N GLU A 46 -6.12 3.94 21.43
CA GLU A 46 -7.13 3.93 20.39
C GLU A 46 -6.55 4.30 19.02
N VAL A 47 -5.73 5.36 18.97
CA VAL A 47 -5.03 5.81 17.76
C VAL A 47 -4.06 4.74 17.28
N GLN A 48 -3.30 4.12 18.19
CA GLN A 48 -2.39 3.03 17.84
C GLN A 48 -3.15 1.84 17.24
N LYS A 49 -4.27 1.44 17.85
CA LYS A 49 -5.12 0.36 17.34
C LYS A 49 -5.68 0.67 15.95
N LYS A 50 -6.14 1.91 15.72
CA LYS A 50 -6.60 2.35 14.39
C LYS A 50 -5.47 2.34 13.37
N TYR A 51 -4.28 2.82 13.75
CA TYR A 51 -3.10 2.80 12.90
C TYR A 51 -2.74 1.37 12.49
N ASP A 52 -2.68 0.43 13.44
CA ASP A 52 -2.35 -0.97 13.18
C ASP A 52 -3.41 -1.65 12.30
N MET A 53 -4.69 -1.31 12.49
CA MET A 53 -5.79 -1.75 11.64
C MET A 53 -5.61 -1.24 10.20
N TYR A 54 -5.39 0.06 10.01
CA TYR A 54 -5.20 0.64 8.68
C TYR A 54 -3.95 0.10 7.98
N LYS A 55 -2.87 -0.12 8.74
CA LYS A 55 -1.65 -0.76 8.23
C LYS A 55 -1.92 -2.17 7.73
N SER A 56 -2.62 -2.98 8.53
CA SER A 56 -3.01 -4.34 8.14
C SER A 56 -3.91 -4.36 6.89
N MET A 57 -4.85 -3.41 6.79
CA MET A 57 -5.68 -3.27 5.58
C MET A 57 -4.84 -2.90 4.35
N ALA A 58 -3.91 -1.96 4.49
CA ALA A 58 -3.02 -1.56 3.41
C ALA A 58 -2.13 -2.72 2.94
N ASP A 59 -1.54 -3.47 3.88
CA ASP A 59 -0.71 -4.63 3.58
C ASP A 59 -1.52 -5.71 2.83
N ARG A 60 -2.77 -5.95 3.25
CA ARG A 60 -3.66 -6.89 2.56
C ARG A 60 -3.97 -6.45 1.13
N GLN A 61 -4.35 -5.19 0.95
CA GLN A 61 -4.65 -4.64 -0.37
C GLN A 61 -3.42 -4.67 -1.29
N TRP A 62 -2.24 -4.41 -0.73
CA TRP A 62 -0.98 -4.50 -1.46
C TRP A 62 -0.68 -5.93 -1.94
N ASN A 63 -0.90 -6.92 -1.07
CA ASN A 63 -0.72 -8.33 -1.44
C ASN A 63 -1.70 -8.76 -2.54
N GLU A 64 -2.99 -8.40 -2.42
CA GLU A 64 -4.00 -8.68 -3.45
C GLU A 64 -3.62 -8.02 -4.79
N PHE A 65 -3.10 -6.78 -4.76
CA PHE A 65 -2.60 -6.10 -5.95
C PHE A 65 -1.40 -6.80 -6.58
N MET A 66 -0.45 -7.28 -5.76
CA MET A 66 0.72 -8.00 -6.25
C MET A 66 0.35 -9.31 -6.95
N GLU A 67 -0.55 -10.10 -6.37
CA GLU A 67 -1.06 -11.34 -6.99
C GLU A 67 -1.72 -11.06 -8.35
N LEU A 68 -2.53 -10.01 -8.44
CA LEU A 68 -3.14 -9.59 -9.70
C LEU A 68 -2.11 -9.09 -10.71
N SER A 69 -1.06 -8.38 -10.26
CA SER A 69 0.01 -7.92 -11.13
C SER A 69 0.79 -9.10 -11.72
N ASP A 70 1.12 -10.10 -10.90
CA ASP A 70 1.82 -11.31 -11.32
C ASP A 70 0.99 -12.10 -12.33
N LEU A 71 -0.32 -12.24 -12.08
CA LEU A 71 -1.25 -12.88 -13.02
C LEU A 71 -1.28 -12.13 -14.36
N ARG A 72 -1.39 -10.80 -14.33
CA ARG A 72 -1.38 -9.94 -15.52
C ARG A 72 -0.08 -10.10 -16.31
N ASP A 73 1.06 -10.19 -15.64
CA ASP A 73 2.36 -10.41 -16.29
C ASP A 73 2.51 -11.82 -16.84
N GLY A 74 1.89 -12.82 -16.20
CA GLY A 74 1.72 -14.18 -16.74
C GLY A 74 0.94 -14.17 -18.06
N ILE A 75 -0.27 -13.59 -18.05
CA ILE A 75 -1.14 -13.49 -19.22
C ILE A 75 -0.42 -12.77 -20.37
N LYS A 76 0.31 -11.68 -20.08
CA LYS A 76 1.08 -10.94 -21.09
C LYS A 76 2.17 -11.79 -21.74
N ARG A 77 2.85 -12.65 -20.98
CA ARG A 77 3.84 -13.59 -21.52
C ARG A 77 3.18 -14.64 -22.39
N ASP A 78 2.06 -15.20 -21.96
CA ASP A 78 1.33 -16.20 -22.73
C ASP A 78 0.80 -15.64 -24.04
N LEU A 79 0.27 -14.41 -24.02
CA LEU A 79 -0.17 -13.72 -25.23
C LEU A 79 0.98 -13.58 -26.24
N ARG A 80 2.15 -13.15 -25.78
CA ARG A 80 3.34 -13.03 -26.62
C ARG A 80 3.80 -14.37 -27.19
N ASN A 81 3.68 -15.44 -26.41
CA ASN A 81 4.00 -16.79 -26.89
C ASN A 81 3.01 -17.25 -27.99
N VAL A 82 1.73 -16.93 -27.84
CA VAL A 82 0.71 -17.21 -28.86
C VAL A 82 0.98 -16.40 -30.13
N GLU A 83 1.26 -15.10 -30.01
CA GLU A 83 1.63 -14.23 -31.14
C GLU A 83 2.81 -14.81 -31.93
N ASN A 84 3.89 -15.19 -31.23
CA ASN A 84 5.07 -15.78 -31.88
C ASN A 84 4.74 -17.08 -32.62
N LYS A 85 3.91 -17.95 -32.03
CA LYS A 85 3.49 -19.19 -32.69
C LYS A 85 2.63 -18.94 -33.92
N LEU A 86 1.76 -17.93 -33.87
CA LEU A 86 0.95 -17.54 -35.03
C LEU A 86 1.85 -17.05 -36.17
N CYS A 87 2.86 -16.21 -35.88
CA CYS A 87 3.83 -15.78 -36.90
C CYS A 87 4.58 -16.97 -37.52
N SER A 88 5.06 -17.92 -36.72
CA SER A 88 5.74 -19.12 -37.26
C SER A 88 4.81 -20.00 -38.10
N LEU A 89 3.52 -20.09 -37.74
CA LEU A 89 2.54 -20.82 -38.55
C LEU A 89 2.28 -20.14 -39.88
N ASP A 90 2.20 -18.80 -39.89
CA ASP A 90 2.01 -18.00 -41.10
C ASP A 90 3.17 -18.20 -42.09
N GLU A 91 4.41 -18.13 -41.59
CA GLU A 91 5.62 -18.41 -42.38
C GLU A 91 5.63 -19.84 -42.97
N LEU A 92 5.21 -20.83 -42.17
CA LEU A 92 5.13 -22.21 -42.63
C LEU A 92 4.04 -22.39 -43.70
N LEU A 93 2.89 -21.75 -43.54
CA LEU A 93 1.82 -21.79 -44.52
C LEU A 93 2.28 -21.19 -45.85
N GLU A 94 2.90 -20.00 -45.82
CA GLU A 94 3.46 -19.36 -47.01
C GLU A 94 4.48 -20.27 -47.72
N TYR A 95 5.38 -20.89 -46.97
CA TYR A 95 6.34 -21.85 -47.50
C TYR A 95 5.65 -23.05 -48.18
N THR A 96 4.62 -23.62 -47.53
CA THR A 96 3.87 -24.76 -48.09
C THR A 96 3.09 -24.39 -49.34
N GLU A 97 2.44 -23.22 -49.37
CA GLU A 97 1.73 -22.72 -50.54
C GLU A 97 2.68 -22.57 -51.73
N ASN A 98 3.86 -21.97 -51.51
CA ASN A 98 4.86 -21.79 -52.55
C ASN A 98 5.36 -23.14 -53.10
N ARG A 99 5.55 -24.15 -52.24
CA ARG A 99 5.92 -25.51 -52.68
C ARG A 99 4.81 -26.19 -53.47
N CYS A 100 3.56 -26.05 -53.04
CA CYS A 100 2.42 -26.59 -53.78
C CYS A 100 2.31 -25.98 -55.17
N LYS A 101 2.47 -24.66 -55.31
CA LYS A 101 2.51 -23.97 -56.61
C LYS A 101 3.59 -24.54 -57.54
N ALA A 102 4.82 -24.64 -57.05
CA ALA A 102 5.94 -25.18 -57.85
C ALA A 102 5.71 -26.63 -58.32
N VAL A 103 5.08 -27.48 -57.48
CA VAL A 103 4.74 -28.86 -57.87
C VAL A 103 3.64 -28.88 -58.93
N MET A 104 2.65 -27.98 -58.87
CA MET A 104 1.62 -27.89 -59.89
C MET A 104 2.18 -27.41 -61.23
N GLU A 105 3.04 -26.39 -61.22
CA GLU A 105 3.71 -25.88 -62.44
C GLU A 105 4.52 -26.99 -63.13
N HIS A 106 5.35 -27.72 -62.38
CA HIS A 106 6.12 -28.85 -62.94
C HIS A 106 5.22 -29.99 -63.49
N LYS A 107 3.99 -30.14 -62.98
CA LYS A 107 3.05 -31.15 -63.49
C LYS A 107 2.39 -30.72 -64.80
N GLU A 108 2.22 -29.43 -65.06
CA GLU A 108 1.64 -28.91 -66.31
C GLU A 108 2.63 -28.93 -67.49
N GLU A 109 3.94 -28.97 -67.21
CA GLU A 109 5.01 -29.03 -68.22
C GLU A 109 5.35 -30.46 -68.71
N LEU A 110 4.77 -31.51 -68.12
CA LEU A 110 4.96 -32.93 -68.46
C LEU A 110 3.78 -33.50 -69.28
#